data_AF-A0A8C4LHP4-F1
#
_entry.id   AF-A0A8C4LHP4-F1
#
_cell.length_a   1.000
_cell.length_b   1.000
_cell.length_c   1.000
_cell.angle_alpha   90.00
_cell.angle_beta   90.00
_cell.angle_gamma   90.00
#
_symmetry.space_group_name_H-M   'P 1'
#
loop_
_entity.id
_entity.type
_entity.pdbx_description
1 polymer ?
#
loop_
_entity_poly.entity_id
_entity_poly.type
_entity_poly.pdbx_seq_one_letter_code
_entity_poly.pdbx_strand_id
1 'polypeptide(L)'
;MGNRGMEELIPLVNKLQDAFSSIGQSCHLDLPQIAVVGGQSAGKSSVLENFVGRDFLPRGSGIVTRRPLILQLIYSKTEYAEFLHCKSKKFTDFDEVRQEIEAETDRVTGTNKGISPVPINLRVYSPHVLNLTLIDLPGITKVPVGDQPPDIEYQIKDMILQFISRESSLILAVTPANMDLANSDALKLAKEVDPQGLRTIGVITKLDLMDEGTDARDILENKLLPLRRGYIGVVNRSQKDIEGKKDIRAALAAERKFFLSHPAYRHMADRMGTPHLQKTLNQVWPGFCCPEAERVHLTAAPPGWPLSLS
;
A
#
# COMPACT_ATOMS: atom_id res chain seq x y z
N MET A 1 10.91 20.02 11.37
CA MET A 1 11.72 19.31 12.38
C MET A 1 11.63 17.83 12.03
N GLY A 2 12.73 17.24 11.54
CA GLY A 2 12.76 15.90 10.98
C GLY A 2 12.80 14.82 12.06
N ASN A 3 12.03 13.76 11.84
CA ASN A 3 11.87 12.60 12.72
C ASN A 3 13.19 11.80 12.83
N ARG A 4 14.15 12.27 13.64
CA ARG A 4 15.41 11.54 13.93
C ARG A 4 15.19 10.12 14.44
N GLY A 5 14.11 9.86 15.18
CA GLY A 5 13.77 8.51 15.64
C GLY A 5 13.37 7.53 14.52
N MET A 6 12.88 8.02 13.37
CA MET A 6 12.46 7.15 12.25
C MET A 6 13.62 6.65 11.41
N GLU A 7 14.73 7.39 11.32
CA GLU A 7 15.92 6.96 10.58
C GLU A 7 16.58 5.74 11.23
N GLU A 8 16.40 5.55 12.54
CA GLU A 8 17.00 4.44 13.31
C GLU A 8 16.06 3.23 13.48
N LEU A 9 14.75 3.46 13.61
CA LEU A 9 13.78 2.39 13.89
C LEU A 9 13.58 1.45 12.70
N ILE A 10 13.58 1.99 11.48
CA ILE A 10 13.22 1.22 10.28
C ILE A 10 14.33 0.26 9.85
N PRO A 11 15.62 0.63 9.86
CA PRO A 11 16.70 -0.32 9.67
C PRO A 11 16.70 -1.46 10.70
N LEU A 12 16.29 -1.19 11.95
CA LEU A 12 16.17 -2.20 13.00
C LEU A 12 15.04 -3.21 12.71
N VAL A 13 13.86 -2.70 12.34
CA VAL A 13 12.70 -3.50 11.90
C VAL A 13 13.07 -4.38 10.71
N ASN A 14 13.76 -3.83 9.72
CA ASN A 14 14.20 -4.57 8.53
C ASN A 14 15.19 -5.68 8.89
N LYS A 15 16.19 -5.41 9.73
CA LYS A 15 17.14 -6.44 10.21
C LYS A 15 16.44 -7.58 10.96
N LEU A 16 15.41 -7.26 11.73
CA LEU A 16 14.60 -8.26 12.42
C LEU A 16 13.82 -9.12 11.40
N GLN A 17 13.10 -8.50 10.46
CA GLN A 17 12.37 -9.22 9.39
C GLN A 17 13.27 -10.20 8.62
N ASP A 18 14.51 -9.79 8.34
CA ASP A 18 15.48 -10.60 7.60
C ASP A 18 15.95 -11.81 8.39
N ALA A 19 16.24 -11.61 9.67
CA ALA A 19 16.65 -12.68 10.57
C ALA A 19 15.56 -13.76 10.61
N PHE A 20 14.29 -13.37 10.78
CA PHE A 20 13.19 -14.34 10.84
C PHE A 20 12.90 -15.02 9.53
N SER A 21 12.97 -14.30 8.41
CA SER A 21 12.81 -14.89 7.09
C SER A 21 13.91 -15.91 6.77
N SER A 22 15.12 -15.71 7.30
CA SER A 22 16.28 -16.60 7.07
C SER A 22 16.31 -17.85 7.96
N ILE A 23 15.71 -17.79 9.16
CA ILE A 23 15.73 -18.89 10.14
C ILE A 23 14.56 -19.87 9.90
N GLY A 24 13.58 -19.51 9.07
CA GLY A 24 12.39 -20.34 8.82
C GLY A 24 11.51 -20.54 10.06
N GLN A 25 11.81 -19.82 11.16
CA GLN A 25 11.01 -19.78 12.36
C GLN A 25 10.07 -18.58 12.32
N SER A 26 8.78 -18.87 12.54
CA SER A 26 7.73 -17.88 12.78
C SER A 26 7.92 -17.25 14.16
N CYS A 27 8.93 -16.42 14.33
CA CYS A 27 8.96 -15.53 15.47
C CYS A 27 7.90 -14.45 15.22
N HIS A 28 6.89 -14.43 16.09
CA HIS A 28 5.79 -13.46 16.11
C HIS A 28 6.30 -12.08 16.53
N LEU A 29 7.20 -11.49 15.74
CA LEU A 29 7.49 -10.08 15.82
C LEU A 29 6.48 -9.35 14.95
N ASP A 30 5.47 -8.81 15.63
CA ASP A 30 4.45 -7.93 15.09
C ASP A 30 5.07 -6.57 14.79
N LEU A 31 5.97 -6.56 13.81
CA LEU A 31 6.51 -5.35 13.24
C LEU A 31 5.37 -4.67 12.46
N PRO A 32 5.28 -3.33 12.52
CA PRO A 32 4.32 -2.62 11.70
C PRO A 32 4.50 -3.02 10.25
N GLN A 33 3.38 -3.17 9.55
CA GLN A 33 3.34 -3.48 8.13
C GLN A 33 2.12 -2.82 7.50
N ILE A 34 2.25 -2.36 6.26
CA ILE A 34 1.13 -1.78 5.51
C ILE A 34 0.67 -2.84 4.51
N ALA A 35 -0.43 -3.52 4.81
CA ALA A 35 -1.01 -4.51 3.92
C ALA A 35 -1.93 -3.83 2.91
N VAL A 36 -1.62 -3.96 1.62
CA VAL A 36 -2.41 -3.40 0.53
C VAL A 36 -3.45 -4.42 0.08
N VAL A 37 -4.72 -4.11 0.35
CA VAL A 37 -5.85 -5.00 0.05
C VAL A 37 -6.76 -4.34 -0.97
N GLY A 38 -7.24 -5.11 -1.94
CA GLY A 38 -8.13 -4.60 -2.97
C GLY A 38 -8.46 -5.65 -4.01
N GLY A 39 -9.59 -5.48 -4.69
CA GLY A 39 -9.99 -6.32 -5.80
C GLY A 39 -8.93 -6.37 -6.91
N GLN A 40 -9.05 -7.36 -7.78
CA GLN A 40 -8.26 -7.40 -9.01
C GLN A 40 -8.45 -6.09 -9.78
N SER A 41 -7.36 -5.53 -10.30
CA SER A 41 -7.39 -4.27 -11.07
C SER A 41 -7.88 -3.03 -10.31
N ALA A 42 -7.95 -3.06 -8.98
CA ALA A 42 -8.26 -1.88 -8.15
C ALA A 42 -7.17 -0.78 -8.19
N GLY A 43 -6.01 -1.05 -8.79
CA GLY A 43 -4.90 -0.09 -8.90
C GLY A 43 -3.84 -0.20 -7.80
N LYS A 44 -3.81 -1.32 -7.04
CA LYS A 44 -2.81 -1.58 -5.98
C LYS A 44 -1.37 -1.40 -6.46
N SER A 45 -0.99 -2.12 -7.52
CA SER A 45 0.35 -2.07 -8.08
C SER A 45 0.73 -0.67 -8.55
N SER A 46 -0.22 0.07 -9.14
CA SER A 46 0.01 1.45 -9.57
C SER A 46 0.25 2.41 -8.39
N VAL A 47 -0.44 2.21 -7.26
CA VAL A 47 -0.17 2.99 -6.04
C VAL A 47 1.25 2.72 -5.53
N LEU A 48 1.67 1.45 -5.52
CA LEU A 48 3.01 1.05 -5.08
C LEU A 48 4.12 1.58 -6.02
N GLU A 49 3.92 1.50 -7.32
CA GLU A 49 4.86 2.03 -8.33
C GLU A 49 4.98 3.56 -8.25
N ASN A 50 3.88 4.27 -7.99
CA ASN A 50 3.93 5.70 -7.74
C ASN A 50 4.74 6.04 -6.48
N PHE A 51 4.76 5.15 -5.48
CA PHE A 51 5.59 5.37 -4.28
C PHE A 51 7.07 5.21 -4.56
N VAL A 52 7.44 4.23 -5.40
CA VAL A 52 8.83 3.96 -5.77
C VAL A 52 9.33 4.96 -6.82
N GLY A 53 8.46 5.45 -7.69
CA GLY A 53 8.85 6.27 -8.83
C GLY A 53 9.42 5.46 -10.00
N ARG A 54 9.13 4.15 -10.05
CA ARG A 54 9.55 3.22 -11.10
C ARG A 54 8.45 2.20 -11.41
N ASP A 55 8.41 1.72 -12.65
CA ASP A 55 7.61 0.56 -13.04
C ASP A 55 8.43 -0.70 -12.77
N PHE A 56 8.00 -1.55 -11.85
CA PHE A 56 8.74 -2.76 -11.47
C PHE A 56 7.84 -3.93 -11.11
N LEU A 57 6.53 -3.68 -10.94
CA LEU A 57 5.59 -4.75 -10.68
C LEU A 57 5.19 -5.39 -12.02
N PRO A 58 4.94 -6.72 -12.03
CA PRO A 58 4.41 -7.39 -13.19
C PRO A 58 3.11 -6.72 -13.64
N ARG A 59 2.81 -6.80 -14.95
CA ARG A 59 1.57 -6.26 -15.53
C ARG A 59 1.02 -7.26 -16.54
N GLY A 60 -0.28 -7.50 -16.53
CA GLY A 60 -0.91 -8.43 -17.47
C GLY A 60 -2.40 -8.63 -17.21
N SER A 61 -3.04 -9.37 -18.11
CA SER A 61 -4.42 -9.82 -17.94
C SER A 61 -4.49 -11.02 -16.99
N GLY A 62 -5.40 -10.99 -16.00
CA GLY A 62 -5.55 -12.06 -15.01
C GLY A 62 -4.96 -11.69 -13.64
N ILE A 63 -4.72 -12.69 -12.78
CA ILE A 63 -4.06 -12.47 -11.49
C ILE A 63 -2.57 -12.26 -11.75
N VAL A 64 -2.15 -11.01 -11.62
CA VAL A 64 -0.77 -10.57 -11.82
C VAL A 64 0.08 -10.88 -10.58
N THR A 65 -0.40 -10.46 -9.40
CA THR A 65 0.22 -10.77 -8.10
C THR A 65 -0.31 -12.11 -7.60
N ARG A 66 0.44 -13.20 -7.78
CA ARG A 66 0.06 -14.57 -7.30
C ARG A 66 0.72 -14.97 -5.98
N ARG A 67 1.65 -14.16 -5.49
CA ARG A 67 2.36 -14.33 -4.22
C ARG A 67 2.38 -12.99 -3.47
N PRO A 68 2.33 -12.98 -2.14
CA PRO A 68 2.57 -11.75 -1.38
C PRO A 68 3.94 -11.16 -1.74
N LEU A 69 4.01 -9.86 -1.99
CA LEU A 69 5.27 -9.14 -2.18
C LEU A 69 5.51 -8.23 -0.98
N ILE A 70 6.50 -8.57 -0.17
CA ILE A 70 6.97 -7.72 0.92
C ILE A 70 7.99 -6.74 0.31
N LEU A 71 7.54 -5.51 0.12
CA LEU A 71 8.31 -4.41 -0.45
C LEU A 71 8.83 -3.51 0.67
N GLN A 72 10.13 -3.56 0.89
CA GLN A 72 10.84 -2.69 1.83
C GLN A 72 11.48 -1.53 1.05
N LEU A 73 10.94 -0.34 1.22
CA LEU A 73 11.51 0.90 0.70
C LEU A 73 12.50 1.45 1.71
N ILE A 74 13.72 1.74 1.25
CA ILE A 74 14.82 2.21 2.09
C ILE A 74 15.43 3.44 1.43
N TYR A 75 15.45 4.55 2.15
CA TYR A 75 16.14 5.76 1.73
C TYR A 75 17.64 5.47 1.59
N SER A 76 18.18 5.75 0.42
CA SER A 76 19.61 5.61 0.13
C SER A 76 20.04 6.62 -0.92
N LYS A 77 21.31 7.05 -0.89
CA LYS A 77 21.86 7.93 -1.94
C LYS A 77 21.95 7.23 -3.30
N THR A 78 22.03 5.90 -3.31
CA THR A 78 22.16 5.06 -4.50
C THR A 78 20.86 4.31 -4.76
N GLU A 79 20.40 4.30 -6.01
CA GLU A 79 19.19 3.59 -6.41
C GLU A 79 19.52 2.17 -6.89
N TYR A 80 18.99 1.15 -6.22
CA TYR A 80 19.09 -0.26 -6.60
C TYR A 80 18.06 -1.11 -5.84
N ALA A 81 17.83 -2.33 -6.30
CA ALA A 81 16.97 -3.30 -5.65
C ALA A 81 17.71 -4.60 -5.32
N GLU A 82 17.28 -5.29 -4.27
CA GLU A 82 17.81 -6.57 -3.81
C GLU A 82 16.67 -7.51 -3.43
N PHE A 83 16.75 -8.76 -3.89
CA PHE A 83 15.83 -9.80 -3.45
C PHE A 83 16.47 -10.65 -2.37
N LEU A 84 15.68 -11.07 -1.37
CA LEU A 84 16.19 -11.94 -0.30
C LEU A 84 16.68 -13.30 -0.82
N HIS A 85 16.07 -13.82 -1.89
CA HIS A 85 16.48 -15.07 -2.53
C HIS A 85 17.70 -14.90 -3.46
N CYS A 86 18.07 -13.66 -3.80
CA CYS A 86 19.23 -13.31 -4.64
C CYS A 86 20.23 -12.41 -3.89
N LYS A 87 20.69 -12.83 -2.70
CA LYS A 87 21.51 -12.01 -1.77
C LYS A 87 22.77 -11.36 -2.37
N SER A 88 23.26 -11.84 -3.51
CA SER A 88 24.50 -11.36 -4.14
C SER A 88 24.28 -10.46 -5.36
N LYS A 89 23.03 -10.27 -5.82
CA LYS A 89 22.73 -9.50 -7.04
C LYS A 89 22.03 -8.19 -6.68
N LYS A 90 22.65 -7.08 -7.08
CA LYS A 90 22.02 -5.76 -7.05
C LYS A 90 21.41 -5.47 -8.42
N PHE A 91 20.12 -5.23 -8.44
CA PHE A 91 19.37 -4.88 -9.62
C PHE A 91 19.36 -3.35 -9.75
N THR A 92 19.88 -2.83 -10.85
CA THR A 92 19.84 -1.39 -11.16
C THR A 92 18.82 -1.08 -12.26
N ASP A 93 18.49 -2.07 -13.07
CA ASP A 93 17.37 -2.02 -14.01
C ASP A 93 16.10 -2.60 -13.35
N PHE A 94 15.05 -1.79 -13.27
CA PHE A 94 13.76 -2.19 -12.70
C PHE A 94 12.93 -3.06 -13.67
N ASP A 95 13.29 -3.11 -14.95
CA ASP A 95 12.74 -4.11 -15.86
C ASP A 95 13.25 -5.51 -15.50
N GLU A 96 14.52 -5.65 -15.07
CA GLU A 96 15.03 -6.92 -14.52
C GLU A 96 14.36 -7.28 -13.19
N VAL A 97 14.07 -6.30 -12.33
CA VAL A 97 13.31 -6.53 -11.08
C VAL A 97 11.94 -7.13 -11.39
N ARG A 98 11.25 -6.60 -12.42
CA ARG A 98 9.95 -7.13 -12.85
C ARG A 98 10.06 -8.57 -13.33
N GLN A 99 11.03 -8.85 -14.21
CA GLN A 99 11.26 -10.19 -14.75
C GLN A 99 11.60 -11.19 -13.64
N GLU A 100 12.38 -10.77 -12.64
CA GLU A 100 12.73 -11.60 -11.49
C GLU A 100 11.49 -11.94 -10.64
N ILE A 101 10.58 -10.97 -10.41
CA ILE A 101 9.32 -11.24 -9.69
C ILE A 101 8.47 -12.28 -10.44
N GLU A 102 8.37 -12.15 -11.77
CA GLU A 102 7.62 -13.08 -12.62
C GLU A 102 8.25 -14.48 -12.58
N ALA A 103 9.56 -14.57 -12.79
CA ALA A 103 10.31 -15.83 -12.79
C ALA A 103 10.22 -16.53 -11.42
N GLU A 104 10.39 -15.79 -10.33
CA GLU A 104 10.31 -16.33 -8.97
C GLU A 104 8.88 -16.77 -8.62
N THR A 105 7.88 -16.08 -9.14
CA THR A 105 6.48 -16.51 -9.02
C THR A 105 6.25 -17.83 -9.75
N ASP A 106 6.61 -17.90 -11.03
CA ASP A 106 6.44 -19.10 -11.85
C ASP A 106 7.22 -20.30 -11.31
N ARG A 107 8.40 -20.08 -10.71
CA ARG A 107 9.19 -21.13 -10.07
C ARG A 107 8.45 -21.84 -8.93
N VAL A 108 7.61 -21.12 -8.19
CA VAL A 108 6.91 -21.64 -7.00
C VAL A 108 5.49 -22.09 -7.32
N THR A 109 4.74 -21.30 -8.10
CA THR A 109 3.34 -21.62 -8.42
C THR A 109 3.19 -22.48 -9.66
N GLY A 110 4.26 -22.65 -10.44
CA GLY A 110 4.20 -23.19 -11.79
C GLY A 110 3.51 -22.23 -12.76
N THR A 111 3.30 -22.71 -13.98
CA THR A 111 2.57 -22.00 -15.04
C THR A 111 1.05 -22.09 -14.88
N ASN A 112 0.58 -23.03 -14.06
CA ASN A 112 -0.82 -23.11 -13.67
C ASN A 112 -1.09 -21.90 -12.75
N LYS A 113 -2.10 -21.09 -13.08
CA LYS A 113 -2.38 -19.76 -12.49
C LYS A 113 -2.76 -19.77 -10.99
N GLY A 114 -2.29 -20.74 -10.21
CA GLY A 114 -2.44 -20.84 -8.77
C GLY A 114 -1.66 -19.76 -8.02
N ILE A 115 -1.90 -19.71 -6.71
CA ILE A 115 -1.30 -18.73 -5.79
C ILE A 115 -0.45 -19.46 -4.76
N SER A 116 0.47 -18.75 -4.12
CA SER A 116 1.25 -19.29 -3.00
C SER A 116 1.37 -18.25 -1.88
N PRO A 117 1.18 -18.65 -0.61
CA PRO A 117 1.31 -17.73 0.53
C PRO A 117 2.77 -17.38 0.83
N VAL A 118 3.75 -18.04 0.18
CA VAL A 118 5.18 -17.81 0.41
C VAL A 118 5.57 -16.44 -0.19
N PRO A 119 5.98 -15.46 0.63
CA PRO A 119 6.23 -14.11 0.16
C PRO A 119 7.50 -14.02 -0.70
N ILE A 120 7.52 -13.05 -1.60
CA ILE A 120 8.74 -12.54 -2.25
C ILE A 120 9.19 -11.32 -1.44
N ASN A 121 10.44 -11.31 -0.99
CA ASN A 121 11.00 -10.18 -0.23
C ASN A 121 11.88 -9.34 -1.14
N LEU A 122 11.47 -8.10 -1.38
CA LEU A 122 12.14 -7.14 -2.25
C LEU A 122 12.49 -5.88 -1.46
N ARG A 123 13.77 -5.52 -1.47
CA ARG A 123 14.25 -4.22 -0.98
C ARG A 123 14.50 -3.30 -2.14
N VAL A 124 14.01 -2.07 -2.04
CA VAL A 124 14.32 -0.99 -2.98
C VAL A 124 14.99 0.13 -2.21
N TYR A 125 16.24 0.38 -2.55
CA TYR A 125 17.03 1.50 -2.08
C TYR A 125 16.87 2.65 -3.07
N SER A 126 16.45 3.83 -2.63
CA SER A 126 16.30 4.99 -3.53
C SER A 126 16.34 6.32 -2.75
N PRO A 127 16.85 7.42 -3.33
CA PRO A 127 16.81 8.74 -2.70
C PRO A 127 15.41 9.37 -2.75
N HIS A 128 14.49 8.75 -3.49
CA HIS A 128 13.14 9.27 -3.74
C HIS A 128 12.06 8.62 -2.87
N VAL A 129 12.43 7.62 -2.06
CA VAL A 129 11.49 6.88 -1.20
C VAL A 129 11.68 7.24 0.26
N LEU A 130 10.60 7.11 1.01
CA LEU A 130 10.64 7.10 2.46
C LEU A 130 10.84 5.66 2.93
N ASN A 131 11.48 5.51 4.09
CA ASN A 131 11.62 4.23 4.74
C ASN A 131 10.21 3.68 5.08
N LEU A 132 9.75 2.64 4.39
CA LEU A 132 8.39 2.08 4.52
C LEU A 132 8.38 0.60 4.14
N THR A 133 7.57 -0.21 4.82
CA THR A 133 7.35 -1.61 4.44
C THR A 133 5.89 -1.82 4.04
N LEU A 134 5.70 -2.20 2.78
CA LEU A 134 4.41 -2.42 2.13
C LEU A 134 4.30 -3.91 1.77
N ILE A 135 3.11 -4.47 1.92
CA ILE A 135 2.83 -5.85 1.52
C ILE A 135 1.77 -5.79 0.42
N ASP A 136 2.17 -6.06 -0.82
CA ASP A 136 1.22 -6.25 -1.92
C ASP A 136 0.64 -7.65 -1.81
N LEU A 137 -0.68 -7.74 -1.74
CA LEU A 137 -1.39 -9.00 -1.65
C LEU A 137 -2.13 -9.28 -2.97
N PRO A 138 -2.32 -10.57 -3.33
CA PRO A 138 -3.12 -10.94 -4.49
C PRO A 138 -4.48 -10.24 -4.51
N GLY A 139 -4.87 -9.78 -5.70
CA GLY A 139 -6.17 -9.14 -5.88
C GLY A 139 -7.31 -10.15 -5.79
N ILE A 140 -8.35 -9.81 -5.04
CA ILE A 140 -9.53 -10.67 -4.90
C ILE A 140 -10.21 -10.80 -6.27
N THR A 141 -10.45 -12.04 -6.69
CA THR A 141 -11.27 -12.39 -7.85
C THR A 141 -12.44 -13.27 -7.39
N LYS A 142 -13.61 -13.06 -7.99
CA LYS A 142 -14.83 -13.83 -7.71
C LYS A 142 -15.05 -14.98 -8.68
N VAL A 143 -14.42 -14.91 -9.86
CA VAL A 143 -14.58 -15.91 -10.92
C VAL A 143 -13.19 -16.43 -11.26
N PRO A 144 -12.95 -17.75 -11.14
CA PRO A 144 -11.70 -18.36 -11.56
C PRO A 144 -11.55 -18.21 -13.08
N VAL A 145 -10.34 -17.86 -13.54
CA VAL A 145 -10.02 -17.71 -14.96
C VAL A 145 -8.86 -18.61 -15.38
N GLY A 146 -9.00 -19.29 -16.52
CA GLY A 146 -8.01 -20.27 -16.99
C GLY A 146 -7.91 -21.45 -16.02
N ASP A 147 -6.68 -21.86 -15.69
CA ASP A 147 -6.42 -23.03 -14.83
C ASP A 147 -6.46 -22.72 -13.32
N GLN A 148 -7.21 -21.69 -12.93
CA GLN A 148 -7.39 -21.35 -11.52
C GLN A 148 -8.31 -22.36 -10.84
N PRO A 149 -8.00 -22.75 -9.59
CA PRO A 149 -8.86 -23.66 -8.86
C PRO A 149 -10.20 -22.96 -8.52
N PRO A 150 -11.30 -23.71 -8.41
CA PRO A 150 -12.64 -23.13 -8.20
C PRO A 150 -12.78 -22.39 -6.86
N ASP A 151 -11.93 -22.71 -5.88
CA ASP A 151 -11.86 -22.11 -4.56
C ASP A 151 -10.82 -20.97 -4.46
N ILE A 152 -10.31 -20.45 -5.59
CA ILE A 152 -9.28 -19.40 -5.61
C ILE A 152 -9.67 -18.15 -4.81
N GLU A 153 -10.95 -17.78 -4.81
CA GLU A 153 -11.46 -16.65 -4.02
C GLU A 153 -11.19 -16.86 -2.52
N TYR A 154 -11.49 -18.05 -2.01
CA TYR A 154 -11.27 -18.41 -0.61
C TYR A 154 -9.78 -18.44 -0.27
N GLN A 155 -8.96 -19.04 -1.13
CA GLN A 155 -7.51 -19.09 -0.92
C GLN A 155 -6.88 -17.68 -0.84
N ILE A 156 -7.32 -16.75 -1.71
CA ILE A 156 -6.85 -15.36 -1.68
C ILE A 156 -7.32 -14.66 -0.40
N LYS A 157 -8.58 -14.85 0.00
CA LYS A 157 -9.11 -14.26 1.24
C LYS A 157 -8.36 -14.76 2.48
N ASP A 158 -8.18 -16.07 2.60
CA ASP A 158 -7.43 -16.68 3.71
C ASP A 158 -6.00 -16.16 3.76
N MET A 159 -5.35 -16.03 2.61
CA MET A 159 -4.02 -15.43 2.52
C MET A 159 -4.02 -13.98 3.00
N ILE A 160 -4.96 -13.15 2.54
CA ILE A 160 -5.06 -11.75 2.97
C ILE A 160 -5.26 -11.65 4.48
N LEU A 161 -6.18 -12.45 5.04
CA LEU A 161 -6.50 -12.49 6.46
C LEU A 161 -5.29 -12.81 7.33
N GLN A 162 -4.35 -13.66 6.87
CA GLN A 162 -3.10 -13.92 7.59
C GLN A 162 -2.23 -12.67 7.81
N PHE A 163 -2.33 -11.67 6.92
CA PHE A 163 -1.60 -10.40 7.04
C PHE A 163 -2.40 -9.30 7.73
N ILE A 164 -3.70 -9.19 7.48
CA ILE A 164 -4.53 -8.09 8.02
C ILE A 164 -5.13 -8.36 9.39
N SER A 165 -5.19 -9.62 9.84
CA SER A 165 -5.67 -9.96 11.19
C SER A 165 -4.68 -9.58 12.29
N ARG A 166 -3.43 -9.22 11.94
CA ARG A 166 -2.45 -8.73 12.93
C ARG A 166 -2.79 -7.31 13.34
N GLU A 167 -2.84 -7.06 14.64
CA GLU A 167 -3.16 -5.72 15.18
C GLU A 167 -2.12 -4.65 14.82
N SER A 168 -0.87 -5.06 14.57
CA SER A 168 0.23 -4.21 14.07
C SER A 168 0.19 -3.97 12.55
N SER A 169 -0.80 -4.53 11.84
CA SER A 169 -0.97 -4.34 10.40
C SER A 169 -1.90 -3.16 10.10
N LEU A 170 -1.35 -2.14 9.44
CA LEU A 170 -2.14 -1.06 8.85
C LEU A 170 -2.74 -1.56 7.53
N ILE A 171 -4.05 -1.41 7.37
CA ILE A 171 -4.77 -1.86 6.18
C ILE A 171 -4.91 -0.70 5.22
N LEU A 172 -4.32 -0.83 4.03
CA LEU A 172 -4.53 0.08 2.92
C LEU A 172 -5.60 -0.51 2.00
N ALA A 173 -6.85 -0.10 2.21
CA ALA A 173 -8.01 -0.61 1.47
C ALA A 173 -8.18 0.18 0.16
N VAL A 174 -7.73 -0.42 -0.95
CA VAL A 174 -7.74 0.19 -2.28
C VAL A 174 -9.03 -0.18 -3.02
N THR A 175 -9.82 0.84 -3.35
CA THR A 175 -11.10 0.70 -4.04
C THR A 175 -11.15 1.66 -5.23
N PRO A 176 -11.52 1.22 -6.44
CA PRO A 176 -11.70 2.12 -7.56
C PRO A 176 -13.00 2.93 -7.41
N ALA A 177 -13.00 4.17 -7.88
CA ALA A 177 -14.13 5.10 -7.73
C ALA A 177 -15.31 4.78 -8.66
N ASN A 178 -15.06 4.03 -9.73
CA ASN A 178 -16.07 3.63 -10.71
C ASN A 178 -16.92 2.42 -10.28
N MET A 179 -16.82 2.00 -9.01
CA MET A 179 -17.69 1.00 -8.42
C MET A 179 -18.29 1.55 -7.12
N ASP A 180 -19.45 1.03 -6.75
CA ASP A 180 -20.07 1.35 -5.46
C ASP A 180 -19.17 0.88 -4.30
N LEU A 181 -18.91 1.79 -3.37
CA LEU A 181 -18.09 1.55 -2.18
C LEU A 181 -18.65 0.40 -1.32
N ALA A 182 -19.98 0.24 -1.28
CA ALA A 182 -20.64 -0.83 -0.53
C ALA A 182 -20.26 -2.24 -1.03
N ASN A 183 -19.85 -2.35 -2.29
CA ASN A 183 -19.41 -3.60 -2.92
C ASN A 183 -17.90 -3.82 -2.87
N SER A 184 -17.17 -2.97 -2.14
CA SER A 184 -15.71 -3.05 -2.05
C SER A 184 -15.26 -4.22 -1.19
N ASP A 185 -14.70 -5.26 -1.83
CA ASP A 185 -14.14 -6.42 -1.13
C ASP A 185 -13.03 -6.02 -0.14
N ALA A 186 -12.26 -4.96 -0.44
CA ALA A 186 -11.21 -4.44 0.45
C ALA A 186 -11.76 -3.96 1.81
N LEU A 187 -12.85 -3.18 1.77
CA LEU A 187 -13.46 -2.59 2.96
C LEU A 187 -14.26 -3.64 3.73
N LYS A 188 -14.86 -4.61 3.03
CA LYS A 188 -15.50 -5.76 3.66
C LYS A 188 -14.51 -6.55 4.51
N LEU A 189 -13.38 -6.96 3.93
CA LEU A 189 -12.32 -7.67 4.68
C LEU A 189 -11.74 -6.80 5.80
N ALA A 190 -11.54 -5.51 5.55
CA ALA A 190 -11.06 -4.60 6.59
C ALA A 190 -12.03 -4.51 7.77
N LYS A 191 -13.35 -4.46 7.53
CA LYS A 191 -14.36 -4.43 8.60
C LYS A 191 -14.46 -5.73 9.39
N GLU A 192 -14.08 -6.87 8.82
CA GLU A 192 -14.03 -8.15 9.53
C GLU A 192 -12.96 -8.16 10.63
N VAL A 193 -11.81 -7.49 10.40
CA VAL A 193 -10.65 -7.48 11.31
C VAL A 193 -10.41 -6.13 12.03
N ASP A 194 -11.03 -5.05 11.55
CA ASP A 194 -11.00 -3.69 12.10
C ASP A 194 -12.41 -3.05 12.01
N PRO A 195 -13.40 -3.52 12.81
CA PRO A 195 -14.77 -3.04 12.74
C PRO A 195 -14.91 -1.54 13.02
N GLN A 196 -14.04 -1.01 13.90
CA GLN A 196 -14.00 0.40 14.29
C GLN A 196 -13.25 1.29 13.28
N GLY A 197 -12.54 0.71 12.30
CA GLY A 197 -11.80 1.46 11.28
C GLY A 197 -10.62 2.25 11.86
N LEU A 198 -9.97 1.75 12.91
CA LEU A 198 -8.86 2.40 13.61
C LEU A 198 -7.54 2.34 12.84
N ARG A 199 -7.33 1.24 12.11
CA ARG A 199 -6.08 0.93 11.40
C ARG A 199 -6.30 0.72 9.90
N THR A 200 -7.46 1.14 9.40
CA THR A 200 -7.80 1.10 7.98
C THR A 200 -7.72 2.51 7.38
N ILE A 201 -7.00 2.65 6.27
CA ILE A 201 -6.97 3.83 5.41
C ILE A 201 -7.63 3.46 4.08
N GLY A 202 -8.65 4.21 3.69
CA GLY A 202 -9.27 4.03 2.38
C GLY A 202 -8.49 4.76 1.30
N VAL A 203 -8.21 4.09 0.18
CA VAL A 203 -7.60 4.70 -1.01
C VAL A 203 -8.56 4.56 -2.17
N ILE A 204 -8.99 5.70 -2.71
CA ILE A 204 -9.92 5.74 -3.84
C ILE A 204 -9.14 6.00 -5.13
N THR A 205 -9.07 5.01 -6.02
CA THR A 205 -8.36 5.11 -7.30
C THR A 205 -9.33 5.40 -8.45
N LYS A 206 -8.83 5.66 -9.66
CA LYS A 206 -9.66 5.79 -10.89
C LYS A 206 -10.76 6.86 -10.81
N LEU A 207 -10.53 7.93 -10.05
CA LEU A 207 -11.46 9.07 -9.94
C LEU A 207 -11.68 9.79 -11.27
N ASP A 208 -10.71 9.69 -12.18
CA ASP A 208 -10.74 10.20 -13.55
C ASP A 208 -11.60 9.37 -14.51
N LEU A 209 -12.01 8.17 -14.10
CA LEU A 209 -12.83 7.24 -14.89
C LEU A 209 -14.27 7.12 -14.37
N MET A 210 -14.69 8.06 -13.53
CA MET A 210 -16.09 8.14 -13.09
C MET A 210 -16.97 8.68 -14.21
N ASP A 211 -18.23 8.25 -14.25
CA ASP A 211 -19.19 8.71 -15.23
C ASP A 211 -19.47 10.21 -15.06
N GLU A 212 -19.63 10.93 -16.18
CA GLU A 212 -19.96 12.34 -16.15
C GLU A 212 -21.24 12.61 -15.34
N GLY A 213 -21.17 13.57 -14.41
CA GLY A 213 -22.27 13.87 -13.49
C GLY A 213 -22.24 13.08 -12.18
N THR A 214 -21.30 12.15 -12.00
CA THR A 214 -21.04 11.48 -10.72
C THR A 214 -19.72 11.92 -10.10
N ASP A 215 -19.62 11.83 -8.77
CA ASP A 215 -18.38 12.07 -8.05
C ASP A 215 -18.30 11.21 -6.77
N ALA A 216 -17.10 11.10 -6.21
CA ALA A 216 -16.82 10.37 -4.98
C ALA A 216 -16.69 11.30 -3.78
N ARG A 217 -17.32 12.50 -3.81
CA ARG A 217 -17.11 13.53 -2.80
C ARG A 217 -17.51 13.04 -1.40
N ASP A 218 -18.68 12.40 -1.27
CA ASP A 218 -19.15 11.91 0.04
C ASP A 218 -18.27 10.78 0.60
N ILE A 219 -17.60 10.03 -0.27
CA ILE A 219 -16.61 9.02 0.11
C ILE A 219 -15.35 9.73 0.64
N LEU A 220 -14.81 10.67 -0.13
CA LEU A 220 -13.58 11.40 0.21
C LEU A 220 -13.75 12.35 1.42
N GLU A 221 -14.97 12.85 1.66
CA GLU A 221 -15.34 13.61 2.87
C GLU A 221 -15.64 12.69 4.07
N ASN A 222 -15.46 11.38 3.93
CA ASN A 222 -15.62 10.38 4.99
C ASN A 222 -17.04 10.31 5.56
N LYS A 223 -18.07 10.58 4.74
CA LYS A 223 -19.48 10.61 5.16
C LYS A 223 -20.19 9.27 4.95
N LEU A 224 -19.91 8.59 3.84
CA LEU A 224 -20.66 7.40 3.43
C LEU A 224 -20.33 6.15 4.25
N LEU A 225 -19.04 5.80 4.36
CA LEU A 225 -18.55 4.71 5.21
C LEU A 225 -17.37 5.24 6.05
N PRO A 226 -17.62 5.82 7.24
CA PRO A 226 -16.57 6.49 7.99
C PRO A 226 -15.44 5.56 8.44
N LEU A 227 -14.20 5.98 8.18
CA LEU A 227 -12.97 5.41 8.71
C LEU A 227 -12.27 6.43 9.60
N ARG A 228 -11.62 6.01 10.70
CA ARG A 228 -10.95 6.96 11.62
C ARG A 228 -9.80 7.70 10.94
N ARG A 229 -9.15 7.07 9.96
CA ARG A 229 -8.06 7.65 9.16
C ARG A 229 -8.51 8.23 7.82
N GLY A 230 -9.82 8.18 7.54
CA GLY A 230 -10.44 8.75 6.35
C GLY A 230 -10.05 8.06 5.03
N TYR A 231 -10.30 8.78 3.94
CA TYR A 231 -10.05 8.35 2.57
C TYR A 231 -9.11 9.32 1.85
N ILE A 232 -8.27 8.77 0.99
CA ILE A 232 -7.36 9.54 0.14
C ILE A 232 -7.59 9.12 -1.31
N GLY A 233 -7.99 10.08 -2.13
CA GLY A 233 -8.13 9.90 -3.58
C GLY A 233 -6.78 9.95 -4.28
N VAL A 234 -6.56 9.07 -5.24
CA VAL A 234 -5.36 9.05 -6.09
C VAL A 234 -5.73 8.86 -7.57
N VAL A 235 -4.97 9.49 -8.46
CA VAL A 235 -5.13 9.33 -9.91
C VAL A 235 -3.84 8.77 -10.47
N ASN A 236 -3.92 7.54 -10.97
CA ASN A 236 -2.78 6.79 -11.47
C ASN A 236 -2.64 6.97 -12.99
N ARG A 237 -1.49 6.55 -13.54
CA ARG A 237 -1.32 6.45 -15.00
C ARG A 237 -2.34 5.48 -15.59
N SER A 238 -2.98 5.87 -16.69
CA SER A 238 -3.81 4.98 -17.48
C SER A 238 -2.98 3.92 -18.21
N GLN A 239 -3.61 2.85 -18.69
CA GLN A 239 -2.92 1.82 -19.49
C GLN A 239 -2.20 2.42 -20.71
N LYS A 240 -2.83 3.41 -21.37
CA LYS A 240 -2.24 4.16 -22.47
C LYS A 240 -1.01 4.99 -22.04
N ASP A 241 -1.07 5.61 -20.87
CA ASP A 241 0.07 6.34 -20.31
C ASP A 241 1.25 5.40 -20.01
N ILE A 242 0.98 4.19 -19.53
CA ILE A 242 1.99 3.16 -19.23
C ILE A 242 2.66 2.67 -20.52
N GLU A 243 1.86 2.32 -21.53
CA GLU A 243 2.37 1.92 -22.86
C GLU A 243 3.17 3.04 -23.53
N GLY A 244 2.73 4.28 -23.35
CA GLY A 244 3.46 5.48 -23.77
C GLY A 244 4.66 5.85 -22.90
N LYS A 245 5.02 5.04 -21.89
CA LYS A 245 6.10 5.27 -20.93
C LYS A 245 6.07 6.67 -20.31
N LYS A 246 4.87 7.17 -20.01
CA LYS A 246 4.69 8.47 -19.37
C LYS A 246 5.43 8.49 -18.03
N ASP A 247 6.25 9.51 -17.87
CA ASP A 247 7.05 9.72 -16.68
C ASP A 247 6.18 9.90 -15.43
N ILE A 248 6.63 9.36 -14.30
CA ILE A 248 5.88 9.40 -13.05
C ILE A 248 5.76 10.83 -12.50
N ARG A 249 6.75 11.70 -12.69
CA ARG A 249 6.64 13.11 -12.26
C ARG A 249 5.56 13.83 -13.08
N ALA A 250 5.47 13.54 -14.37
CA ALA A 250 4.40 14.04 -15.22
C ALA A 250 3.03 13.50 -14.77
N ALA A 251 2.95 12.25 -14.32
CA ALA A 251 1.73 11.69 -13.75
C ALA A 251 1.31 12.37 -12.43
N LEU A 252 2.25 12.60 -11.51
CA LEU A 252 1.99 13.32 -10.25
C LEU A 252 1.55 14.77 -10.50
N ALA A 253 2.14 15.45 -11.49
CA ALA A 253 1.70 16.78 -11.90
C ALA A 253 0.27 16.76 -12.48
N ALA A 254 -0.05 15.75 -13.29
CA ALA A 254 -1.40 15.57 -13.83
C ALA A 254 -2.42 15.26 -12.71
N GLU A 255 -2.07 14.42 -11.74
CA GLU A 255 -2.89 14.12 -10.56
C GLU A 255 -3.18 15.41 -9.76
N ARG A 256 -2.14 16.22 -9.48
CA ARG A 256 -2.33 17.49 -8.77
C ARG A 256 -3.24 18.44 -9.56
N LYS A 257 -3.07 18.52 -10.89
CA LYS A 257 -3.94 19.32 -11.76
C LYS A 257 -5.39 18.82 -11.72
N PHE A 258 -5.61 17.50 -11.73
CA PHE A 258 -6.94 16.91 -11.63
C PHE A 258 -7.66 17.41 -10.37
N PHE A 259 -7.06 17.23 -9.19
CA PHE A 259 -7.70 17.65 -7.94
C PHE A 259 -7.92 19.16 -7.83
N LEU A 260 -7.01 19.98 -8.37
CA LEU A 260 -7.16 21.44 -8.37
C LEU A 260 -8.23 21.96 -9.35
N SER A 261 -8.48 21.22 -10.44
CA SER A 261 -9.42 21.61 -11.49
C SER A 261 -10.82 21.04 -11.29
N HIS A 262 -10.96 19.89 -10.61
CA HIS A 262 -12.23 19.22 -10.45
C HIS A 262 -13.15 19.97 -9.46
N PRO A 263 -14.36 20.42 -9.87
CA PRO A 263 -15.24 21.23 -9.03
C PRO A 263 -15.59 20.59 -7.69
N ALA A 264 -15.82 19.27 -7.67
CA ALA A 264 -16.18 18.54 -6.46
C ALA A 264 -15.02 18.29 -5.48
N TYR A 265 -13.76 18.37 -5.94
CA TYR A 265 -12.59 17.98 -5.13
C TYR A 265 -11.61 19.14 -4.84
N ARG A 266 -11.79 20.28 -5.51
CA ARG A 266 -10.87 21.43 -5.41
C ARG A 266 -10.64 21.90 -3.98
N HIS A 267 -11.67 21.94 -3.13
CA HIS A 267 -11.55 22.37 -1.73
C HIS A 267 -10.77 21.38 -0.86
N MET A 268 -10.60 20.13 -1.30
CA MET A 268 -9.86 19.09 -0.58
C MET A 268 -8.55 18.67 -1.26
N ALA A 269 -8.14 19.37 -2.33
CA ALA A 269 -6.98 18.98 -3.14
C ALA A 269 -5.67 18.82 -2.36
N ASP A 270 -5.49 19.53 -1.24
CA ASP A 270 -4.30 19.43 -0.38
C ASP A 270 -4.27 18.16 0.50
N ARG A 271 -5.41 17.48 0.62
CA ARG A 271 -5.58 16.20 1.34
C ARG A 271 -5.70 15.01 0.38
N MET A 272 -5.42 15.21 -0.89
CA MET A 272 -5.57 14.20 -1.94
C MET A 272 -4.26 14.01 -2.70
N GLY A 273 -4.19 12.92 -3.46
CA GLY A 273 -3.08 12.54 -4.30
C GLY A 273 -2.04 11.67 -3.63
N THR A 274 -1.21 11.05 -4.46
CA THR A 274 -0.13 10.14 -4.06
C THR A 274 0.85 10.79 -3.06
N PRO A 275 1.28 12.06 -3.22
CA PRO A 275 2.20 12.68 -2.25
C PRO A 275 1.59 12.83 -0.86
N HIS A 276 0.28 13.13 -0.78
CA HIS A 276 -0.43 13.19 0.48
C HIS A 276 -0.55 11.80 1.11
N LEU A 277 -0.86 10.78 0.31
CA LEU A 277 -0.92 9.39 0.76
C LEU A 277 0.41 8.93 1.37
N GLN A 278 1.54 9.15 0.68
CA GLN A 278 2.87 8.81 1.20
C GLN A 278 3.16 9.50 2.54
N LYS A 279 2.84 10.78 2.65
CA LYS A 279 3.02 11.55 3.89
C LYS A 279 2.17 10.97 5.02
N THR A 280 0.91 10.65 4.76
CA THR A 280 0.00 10.07 5.75
C THR A 280 0.50 8.70 6.22
N LEU A 281 0.92 7.82 5.30
CA LEU A 281 1.47 6.50 5.67
C LEU A 281 2.72 6.64 6.55
N ASN A 282 3.62 7.56 6.21
CA ASN A 282 4.83 7.82 7.00
C ASN A 282 4.55 8.46 8.37
N GLN A 283 3.47 9.23 8.52
CA GLN A 283 3.07 9.81 9.81
C GLN A 283 2.39 8.79 10.73
N VAL A 284 1.64 7.85 10.15
CA VAL A 284 0.90 6.83 10.91
C VAL A 284 1.80 5.69 11.36
N TRP A 285 2.80 5.35 10.54
CA TRP A 285 3.72 4.24 10.79
C TRP A 285 4.41 4.25 12.18
N PRO A 286 4.94 5.37 12.70
CA PRO A 286 5.63 5.40 13.98
C PRO A 286 4.70 5.19 15.18
N GLY A 287 3.46 5.72 15.11
CA GLY A 287 2.45 5.54 16.16
C GLY A 287 2.02 4.07 16.30
N PHE A 288 2.13 3.30 15.21
CA PHE A 288 1.90 1.86 15.20
C PHE A 288 3.11 1.05 15.67
N CYS A 289 4.33 1.54 15.42
CA CYS A 289 5.56 0.89 15.89
C CYS A 289 5.82 1.08 17.39
N CYS A 290 5.29 2.15 17.96
CA CYS A 290 5.44 2.47 19.38
C CYS A 290 4.13 3.12 19.90
N PRO A 291 3.13 2.33 20.32
CA PRO A 291 1.88 2.86 20.89
C PRO A 291 2.10 3.76 22.12
N GLU A 292 3.23 3.58 22.82
CA GLU A 292 3.64 4.42 23.95
C GLU A 292 4.06 5.84 23.52
N ALA A 293 4.53 6.04 22.28
CA ALA A 293 4.90 7.36 21.78
C ALA A 293 3.67 8.28 21.58
N GLU A 294 2.50 7.71 21.25
CA GLU A 294 1.23 8.46 21.20
C GLU A 294 0.80 8.98 22.58
N ARG A 295 1.12 8.26 23.67
CA ARG A 295 0.85 8.71 25.04
C ARG A 295 1.72 9.90 25.46
N VAL A 296 2.94 10.02 24.94
CA VAL A 296 3.86 11.12 25.31
C VAL A 296 3.47 12.45 24.65
N HIS A 297 2.81 12.43 23.50
CA HIS A 297 2.33 13.67 22.86
C HIS A 297 1.08 14.28 23.52
N LEU A 298 0.34 13.52 24.32
CA LEU A 298 -0.81 14.04 25.09
C LEU A 298 -0.44 14.59 26.47
N THR A 299 0.80 14.38 26.94
CA THR A 299 1.26 14.85 28.27
C THR A 299 2.18 16.07 28.21
N ALA A 300 2.59 16.52 27.02
CA ALA A 300 3.39 17.73 26.85
C ALA A 300 2.52 18.98 26.68
N ALA A 301 1.66 19.29 27.67
CA ALA A 301 1.19 20.65 27.88
C ALA A 301 2.27 21.41 28.69
N PRO A 302 2.66 22.63 28.29
CA PRO A 302 3.65 23.40 29.03
C PRO A 302 3.12 23.74 30.44
N PRO A 303 3.94 23.61 31.50
CA PRO A 303 3.52 23.98 32.85
C PRO A 303 3.42 25.50 32.95
N GLY A 304 2.23 26.04 33.23
CA GLY A 304 2.11 27.44 33.67
C GLY A 304 0.95 28.27 33.14
N TRP A 305 -0.25 27.72 32.92
CA TRP A 305 -1.46 28.54 32.74
C TRP A 305 -2.38 28.43 33.97
N PRO A 306 -2.80 29.55 34.58
CA PRO A 306 -3.57 29.52 35.81
C PRO A 306 -5.02 29.08 35.55
N LEU A 307 -5.50 28.16 36.39
CA LEU A 307 -6.91 27.82 36.50
C LEU A 307 -7.65 29.01 37.16
N SER A 308 -8.37 29.81 36.37
CA SER A 308 -9.43 30.67 36.91
C SER A 308 -10.74 29.89 36.89
N LEU A 309 -11.16 29.45 38.08
CA LEU A 309 -12.53 28.99 38.36
C LEU A 309 -13.46 30.19 38.46
N SER A 310 -14.48 30.23 37.61
CA SER A 310 -15.84 30.73 37.88
C SER A 310 -16.76 30.33 36.74
#